data_AF-A0A076Z6I5-F1
#
_entry.id   AF-A0A076Z6I5-F1
#
_cell.length_a   1.000
_cell.length_b   1.000
_cell.length_c   1.000
_cell.angle_alpha   90.00
_cell.angle_beta   90.00
_cell.angle_gamma   90.00
#
_symmetry.space_group_name_H-M   'P 1'
#
loop_
_entity.id
_entity.type
_entity.pdbx_description
1 polymer ?
#
loop_
_entity_poly.entity_id
_entity_poly.type
_entity_poly.pdbx_seq_one_letter_code
_entity_poly.pdbx_strand_id
1 'polypeptide(L)'
;MKEKQSKRLIYILLVVPIIFISVFTYSISQPSKLLPPKELVILSPNSQAILTGTIPAFEEKYGIKVKLIQGGTGQLIDRLSKEGKQLKADIFFGGNYTQFESHKALFESYVSKNVHTVIPDYIHPSDTATPYTINGSVLIVNNELAKGLTIKSYEDLLQPSLKGKIAFADPNTSSSAFSQLTNILLAKGGYTNPKAWNYVKKLQHNINAIKSSSSSEVYQSVAEGKMIVGLTYEDPSVNLQKSGANVSIVYPTEGTVFVPSSVAIIKNAPSMKEAKLFINFMLSLDVQNAFGQSTSNRPIRKDAQTSNGMKALKDIATLKEDYRYVTKHKGQILKTYNRIRRNAD
;
A
#
# COMPACT_ATOMS: atom_id res chain seq x y z
N MET A 1 73.27 84.66 22.88
CA MET A 1 72.78 85.64 21.87
C MET A 1 71.72 84.97 21.00
N LYS A 2 70.47 85.46 21.08
CA LYS A 2 69.34 85.32 20.11
C LYS A 2 68.96 83.88 19.72
N GLU A 3 67.91 83.27 20.27
CA GLU A 3 66.47 83.58 20.10
C GLU A 3 66.03 83.67 18.63
N LYS A 4 65.38 82.60 18.10
CA LYS A 4 64.08 82.76 17.40
C LYS A 4 63.34 81.43 17.18
N GLN A 5 62.18 81.39 17.82
CA GLN A 5 60.92 80.68 17.55
C GLN A 5 60.74 80.03 16.16
N SER A 6 60.10 78.85 16.11
CA SER A 6 58.71 78.77 15.62
C SER A 6 58.03 77.45 16.00
N LYS A 7 56.71 77.53 16.16
CA LYS A 7 55.76 76.52 16.66
C LYS A 7 55.42 75.49 15.58
N ARG A 8 55.13 74.23 15.97
CA ARG A 8 53.79 73.56 15.86
C ARG A 8 53.86 72.04 15.64
N LEU A 9 52.88 71.42 16.31
CA LEU A 9 52.11 70.22 15.96
C LEU A 9 52.74 68.83 16.14
N ILE A 10 52.29 68.23 17.24
CA ILE A 10 52.19 66.80 17.53
C ILE A 10 51.58 66.07 16.34
N TYR A 11 52.30 65.09 15.79
CA TYR A 11 51.74 64.01 14.98
C TYR A 11 51.85 62.70 15.77
N ILE A 12 50.70 62.17 16.16
CA ILE A 12 50.55 60.84 16.75
C ILE A 12 50.80 59.83 15.62
N LEU A 13 51.93 59.15 15.66
CA LEU A 13 52.23 58.00 14.80
C LEU A 13 51.72 56.73 15.50
N LEU A 14 50.47 56.38 15.19
CA LEU A 14 49.87 55.10 15.51
C LEU A 14 50.53 54.00 14.64
N VAL A 15 51.19 53.07 15.30
CA VAL A 15 51.72 51.84 14.72
C VAL A 15 50.53 50.96 14.31
N VAL A 16 50.28 50.85 13.01
CA VAL A 16 49.25 49.94 12.44
C VAL A 16 49.88 48.55 12.27
N PRO A 17 49.31 47.48 12.85
CA PRO A 17 49.76 46.13 12.57
C PRO A 17 49.26 45.71 11.18
N ILE A 18 50.19 45.24 10.34
CA ILE A 18 49.91 44.64 9.03
C ILE A 18 49.20 43.30 9.29
N ILE A 19 47.88 43.30 9.16
CA ILE A 19 47.07 42.08 9.10
C ILE A 19 47.17 41.57 7.66
N PHE A 20 47.85 40.44 7.46
CA PHE A 20 47.78 39.65 6.23
C PHE A 20 46.34 39.11 6.09
N ILE A 21 45.51 39.82 5.33
CA ILE A 21 44.21 39.31 4.88
C ILE A 21 44.48 38.33 3.73
N SER A 22 44.52 37.04 4.05
CA SER A 22 44.35 36.00 3.06
C SER A 22 42.96 36.15 2.43
N VAL A 23 42.92 36.69 1.21
CA VAL A 23 41.71 36.76 0.39
C VAL A 23 41.32 35.34 0.00
N PHE A 24 40.57 34.67 0.86
CA PHE A 24 39.76 33.53 0.45
C PHE A 24 38.64 34.12 -0.39
N THR A 25 38.77 34.06 -1.72
CA THR A 25 37.66 34.34 -2.62
C THR A 25 36.59 33.30 -2.35
N TYR A 26 35.65 33.63 -1.47
CA TYR A 26 34.38 32.96 -1.38
C TYR A 26 33.68 33.26 -2.70
N SER A 27 33.81 32.36 -3.68
CA SER A 27 32.92 32.36 -4.83
C SER A 27 31.52 32.26 -4.26
N ILE A 28 30.81 33.39 -4.24
CA ILE A 28 29.36 33.41 -4.13
C ILE A 28 28.89 32.71 -5.40
N SER A 29 28.78 31.38 -5.32
CA SER A 29 27.99 30.62 -6.26
C SER A 29 26.62 31.26 -6.24
N GLN A 30 26.25 31.95 -7.32
CA GLN A 30 24.86 32.34 -7.51
C GLN A 30 24.02 31.10 -7.18
N PRO A 31 22.96 31.22 -6.35
CA PRO A 31 22.06 30.10 -6.19
C PRO A 31 21.61 29.76 -7.60
N SER A 32 22.05 28.59 -8.09
CA SER A 32 21.48 28.00 -9.28
C SER A 32 19.98 28.15 -9.09
N LYS A 33 19.25 28.71 -10.06
CA LYS A 33 17.80 28.54 -10.09
C LYS A 33 17.58 27.05 -9.92
N LEU A 34 17.30 26.61 -8.70
CA LEU A 34 17.06 25.21 -8.39
C LEU A 34 15.86 24.92 -9.27
N LEU A 35 16.08 24.11 -10.30
CA LEU A 35 14.97 23.52 -11.03
C LEU A 35 14.02 23.01 -9.94
N PRO A 36 12.70 23.28 -10.04
CA PRO A 36 11.77 22.83 -9.02
C PRO A 36 12.07 21.35 -8.76
N PRO A 37 12.18 20.92 -7.50
CA PRO A 37 12.52 19.54 -7.18
C PRO A 37 11.55 18.66 -7.97
N LYS A 38 12.11 17.68 -8.69
CA LYS A 38 11.30 16.73 -9.46
C LYS A 38 10.29 16.11 -8.49
N GLU A 39 9.01 16.36 -8.74
CA GLU A 39 7.91 15.89 -7.89
C GLU A 39 7.22 14.71 -8.58
N LEU A 40 6.97 13.65 -7.82
CA LEU A 40 6.18 12.48 -8.21
C LEU A 40 4.91 12.46 -7.37
N VAL A 41 3.75 12.54 -8.01
CA VAL A 41 2.45 12.55 -7.34
C VAL A 41 1.89 11.13 -7.30
N ILE A 42 1.71 10.58 -6.11
CA ILE A 42 1.27 9.19 -5.89
C ILE A 42 -0.14 9.17 -5.29
N LEU A 43 -1.06 8.45 -5.93
CA LEU A 43 -2.32 8.02 -5.33
C LEU A 43 -2.10 6.67 -4.64
N SER A 44 -2.48 6.51 -3.37
CA SER A 44 -2.30 5.22 -2.69
C SER A 44 -3.37 4.87 -1.66
N PRO A 45 -3.88 3.62 -1.67
CA PRO A 45 -4.69 3.06 -0.60
C PRO A 45 -3.91 2.24 0.42
N ASN A 46 -2.57 2.20 0.30
CA ASN A 46 -1.76 1.35 1.16
C ASN A 46 -1.78 1.80 2.62
N SER A 47 -1.45 0.85 3.50
CA SER A 47 -1.26 1.10 4.93
C SER A 47 -0.15 2.12 5.17
N GLN A 48 -0.18 2.80 6.31
CA GLN A 48 0.87 3.74 6.67
C GLN A 48 2.25 3.07 6.70
N ALA A 49 2.34 1.82 7.16
CA ALA A 49 3.58 1.06 7.21
C ALA A 49 4.23 0.87 5.83
N ILE A 50 3.45 0.54 4.80
CA ILE A 50 3.94 0.47 3.42
C ILE A 50 4.49 1.82 2.96
N LEU A 51 3.72 2.89 3.21
CA LEU A 51 4.04 4.22 2.73
C LEU A 51 5.31 4.76 3.38
N THR A 52 5.46 4.62 4.70
CA THR A 52 6.65 5.05 5.44
C THR A 52 7.87 4.17 5.15
N GLY A 53 7.66 2.89 4.81
CA GLY A 53 8.75 1.99 4.40
C GLY A 53 9.22 2.21 2.96
N THR A 54 8.40 2.81 2.09
CA THR A 54 8.69 2.90 0.64
C THR A 54 9.05 4.31 0.20
N ILE A 55 8.24 5.31 0.57
CA ILE A 55 8.35 6.67 0.02
C ILE A 55 9.67 7.34 0.42
N PRO A 56 10.05 7.40 1.72
CA PRO A 56 11.31 8.03 2.13
C PRO A 56 12.53 7.39 1.46
N ALA A 57 12.57 6.07 1.34
CA ALA A 57 13.66 5.35 0.68
C ALA A 57 13.75 5.68 -0.82
N PHE A 58 12.62 5.88 -1.50
CA PHE A 58 12.60 6.35 -2.88
C PHE A 58 13.12 7.80 -2.99
N GLU A 59 12.65 8.69 -2.11
CA GLU A 59 13.09 10.08 -2.11
C GLU A 59 14.60 10.20 -1.86
N GLU A 60 15.13 9.45 -0.88
CA GLU A 60 16.55 9.41 -0.55
C GLU A 60 17.40 8.88 -1.71
N LYS A 61 16.96 7.78 -2.35
CA LYS A 61 17.73 7.13 -3.42
C LYS A 61 17.81 7.96 -4.69
N TYR A 62 16.75 8.70 -5.04
CA TYR A 62 16.66 9.39 -6.33
C TYR A 62 16.61 10.93 -6.24
N GLY A 63 16.51 11.52 -5.05
CA GLY A 63 16.35 12.95 -4.87
C GLY A 63 15.04 13.50 -5.47
N ILE A 64 14.03 12.65 -5.64
CA ILE A 64 12.70 12.98 -6.20
C ILE A 64 11.74 13.11 -5.03
N LYS A 65 11.03 14.24 -4.91
CA LYS A 65 10.04 14.43 -3.85
C LYS A 65 8.71 13.77 -4.22
N VAL A 66 8.05 13.18 -3.23
CA VAL A 66 6.78 12.50 -3.40
C VAL A 66 5.67 13.30 -2.75
N LYS A 67 4.66 13.64 -3.55
CA LYS A 67 3.39 14.16 -3.05
C LYS A 67 2.38 13.02 -2.98
N LEU A 68 1.98 12.65 -1.77
CA LEU A 68 1.02 11.58 -1.54
C LEU A 68 -0.42 12.11 -1.47
N ILE A 69 -1.32 11.43 -2.19
CA ILE A 69 -2.77 11.55 -2.05
C ILE A 69 -3.29 10.19 -1.60
N GLN A 70 -3.62 10.06 -0.31
CA GLN A 70 -4.07 8.81 0.28
C GLN A 70 -5.60 8.73 0.32
N GLY A 71 -6.15 7.53 0.14
CA GLY A 71 -7.59 7.28 0.19
C GLY A 71 -7.94 5.83 -0.11
N GLY A 72 -9.21 5.44 -0.01
CA GLY A 72 -9.64 4.07 -0.35
C GLY A 72 -9.43 3.74 -1.84
N THR A 73 -9.21 2.47 -2.19
CA THR A 73 -8.94 2.08 -3.59
C THR A 73 -10.04 2.56 -4.55
N GLY A 74 -11.32 2.27 -4.25
CA GLY A 74 -12.45 2.72 -5.06
C GLY A 74 -12.57 4.24 -5.12
N GLN A 75 -12.43 4.92 -3.98
CA GLN A 75 -12.46 6.39 -3.90
C GLN A 75 -11.40 7.04 -4.80
N LEU A 76 -10.17 6.53 -4.77
CA LEU A 76 -9.07 7.04 -5.58
C LEU A 76 -9.27 6.75 -7.07
N ILE A 77 -9.83 5.58 -7.43
CA ILE A 77 -10.16 5.24 -8.83
C ILE A 77 -11.29 6.13 -9.36
N ASP A 78 -12.34 6.36 -8.56
CA ASP A 78 -13.44 7.25 -8.94
C ASP A 78 -12.94 8.68 -9.11
N ARG A 79 -12.09 9.13 -8.19
CA ARG A 79 -11.46 10.44 -8.27
C ARG A 79 -10.59 10.57 -9.52
N LEU A 80 -9.76 9.57 -9.80
CA LEU A 80 -8.93 9.52 -11.00
C LEU A 80 -9.77 9.52 -12.28
N SER A 81 -10.89 8.80 -12.30
CA SER A 81 -11.79 8.75 -13.45
C SER A 81 -12.47 10.10 -13.73
N LYS A 82 -12.80 10.86 -12.68
CA LYS A 82 -13.48 12.17 -12.79
C LYS A 82 -12.53 13.32 -13.07
N GLU A 83 -11.44 13.41 -12.32
CA GLU A 83 -10.51 14.54 -12.37
C GLU A 83 -9.40 14.32 -13.42
N GLY A 84 -9.04 13.06 -13.70
CA GLY A 84 -8.07 12.68 -14.73
C GLY A 84 -6.77 13.49 -14.66
N LYS A 85 -6.46 14.21 -15.74
CA LYS A 85 -5.26 15.05 -15.86
C LYS A 85 -5.20 16.20 -14.83
N GLN A 86 -6.34 16.62 -14.26
CA GLN A 86 -6.38 17.71 -13.28
C GLN A 86 -5.67 17.33 -11.97
N LEU A 87 -5.63 16.03 -11.63
CA LEU A 87 -4.90 15.53 -10.46
C LEU A 87 -3.39 15.70 -10.56
N LYS A 88 -2.86 15.81 -11.79
CA LYS A 88 -1.41 15.74 -12.08
C LYS A 88 -0.75 14.53 -11.40
N ALA A 89 -1.49 13.44 -11.26
CA ALA A 89 -1.03 12.23 -10.60
C ALA A 89 -0.22 11.35 -11.58
N ASP A 90 0.85 10.74 -11.07
CA ASP A 90 1.80 9.96 -11.87
C ASP A 90 1.67 8.46 -11.66
N ILE A 91 1.50 8.06 -10.40
CA ILE A 91 1.49 6.67 -9.98
C ILE A 91 0.23 6.38 -9.18
N PHE A 92 -0.37 5.23 -9.45
CA PHE A 92 -1.32 4.60 -8.55
C PHE A 92 -0.60 3.43 -7.86
N PHE A 93 -0.36 3.57 -6.56
CA PHE A 93 0.44 2.64 -5.76
C PHE A 93 -0.45 1.88 -4.77
N GLY A 94 -0.83 0.64 -5.11
CA GLY A 94 -1.68 -0.22 -4.27
C GLY A 94 -3.03 -0.54 -4.92
N GLY A 95 -3.59 -1.70 -4.57
CA GLY A 95 -4.76 -2.30 -5.24
C GLY A 95 -4.42 -3.65 -5.87
N ASN A 96 -5.43 -4.41 -6.29
CA ASN A 96 -5.27 -5.72 -6.91
C ASN A 96 -5.33 -5.62 -8.45
N TYR A 97 -4.76 -6.62 -9.13
CA TYR A 97 -4.73 -6.70 -10.60
C TYR A 97 -6.10 -6.48 -11.26
N THR A 98 -7.12 -7.16 -10.75
CA THR A 98 -8.51 -7.09 -11.24
C THR A 98 -9.08 -5.66 -11.21
N GLN A 99 -8.62 -4.81 -10.30
CA GLN A 99 -9.01 -3.40 -10.26
C GLN A 99 -8.37 -2.58 -11.38
N PHE A 100 -7.08 -2.80 -11.64
CA PHE A 100 -6.36 -2.14 -12.72
C PHE A 100 -6.93 -2.55 -14.09
N GLU A 101 -7.15 -3.85 -14.30
CA GLU A 101 -7.70 -4.36 -15.55
C GLU A 101 -9.11 -3.84 -15.85
N SER A 102 -9.98 -3.76 -14.84
CA SER A 102 -11.33 -3.22 -15.05
C SER A 102 -11.33 -1.72 -15.36
N HIS A 103 -10.21 -1.02 -15.14
CA HIS A 103 -10.03 0.41 -15.39
C HIS A 103 -8.81 0.69 -16.27
N LYS A 104 -8.41 -0.25 -17.14
CA LYS A 104 -7.16 -0.16 -17.91
C LYS A 104 -6.97 1.12 -18.71
N ALA A 105 -8.06 1.80 -19.09
CA ALA A 105 -8.01 3.08 -19.79
C ALA A 105 -7.40 4.24 -18.93
N LEU A 106 -7.39 4.09 -17.61
CA LEU A 106 -6.80 5.07 -16.67
C LEU A 106 -5.28 4.91 -16.51
N PHE A 107 -4.68 3.86 -17.08
CA PHE A 107 -3.29 3.50 -16.84
C PHE A 107 -2.48 3.42 -18.15
N GLU A 108 -1.19 3.68 -18.06
CA GLU A 108 -0.25 3.42 -19.16
C GLU A 108 0.21 1.97 -19.17
N SER A 109 0.42 1.44 -20.37
CA SER A 109 1.16 0.20 -20.57
C SER A 109 2.63 0.44 -20.23
N TYR A 110 3.16 -0.31 -19.26
CA TYR A 110 4.57 -0.29 -18.93
C TYR A 110 5.03 -1.63 -18.33
N VAL A 111 6.01 -2.25 -18.96
CA VAL A 111 6.69 -3.43 -18.44
C VAL A 111 8.04 -3.02 -17.84
N SER A 112 8.21 -3.24 -16.54
CA SER A 112 9.49 -3.03 -15.87
C SER A 112 10.55 -3.98 -16.41
N LYS A 113 11.79 -3.48 -16.55
CA LYS A 113 12.96 -4.34 -16.85
C LYS A 113 13.19 -5.43 -15.80
N ASN A 114 12.70 -5.22 -14.57
CA ASN A 114 12.86 -6.17 -13.45
C ASN A 114 11.72 -7.20 -13.38
N VAL A 115 10.75 -7.20 -14.31
CA VAL A 115 9.61 -8.13 -14.26
C VAL A 115 10.03 -9.60 -14.29
N HIS A 116 11.16 -9.92 -14.92
CA HIS A 116 11.71 -11.28 -15.00
C HIS A 116 12.11 -11.86 -13.62
N THR A 117 12.22 -11.01 -12.60
CA THR A 117 12.57 -11.40 -11.22
C THR A 117 11.36 -11.76 -10.36
N VAL A 118 10.16 -11.42 -10.84
CA VAL A 118 8.88 -11.73 -10.21
C VAL A 118 8.65 -13.24 -10.25
N ILE A 119 8.09 -13.80 -9.17
CA ILE A 119 7.65 -15.19 -9.14
C ILE A 119 6.63 -15.43 -10.27
N PRO A 120 6.82 -16.41 -11.18
CA PRO A 120 6.00 -16.61 -12.37
C PRO A 120 4.49 -16.65 -12.14
N ASP A 121 4.05 -17.27 -11.04
CA ASP A 121 2.64 -17.38 -10.67
C ASP A 121 1.97 -16.03 -10.33
N TYR A 122 2.78 -14.99 -10.11
CA TYR A 122 2.33 -13.65 -9.75
C TYR A 122 2.64 -12.60 -10.84
N ILE A 123 3.15 -13.03 -11.99
CA ILE A 123 3.29 -12.14 -13.15
C ILE A 123 1.90 -11.84 -13.69
N HIS A 124 1.62 -10.55 -13.86
CA HIS A 124 0.35 -10.10 -14.42
C HIS A 124 0.24 -10.44 -15.91
N PRO A 125 -0.93 -10.89 -16.38
CA PRO A 125 -1.16 -11.16 -17.80
C PRO A 125 -1.10 -9.93 -18.72
N SER A 126 -1.17 -8.72 -18.19
CA SER A 126 -1.13 -7.46 -18.93
C SER A 126 -0.01 -6.54 -18.43
N ASP A 127 0.27 -5.48 -19.18
CA ASP A 127 1.27 -4.45 -18.90
C ASP A 127 0.71 -3.19 -18.22
N THR A 128 -0.56 -3.21 -17.81
CA THR A 128 -1.25 -2.03 -17.25
C THR A 128 -0.92 -1.82 -15.77
N ALA A 129 -0.39 -2.85 -15.11
CA ALA A 129 0.04 -2.82 -13.73
C ALA A 129 1.22 -3.75 -13.50
N THR A 130 2.05 -3.42 -12.52
CA THR A 130 3.21 -4.22 -12.09
C THR A 130 2.95 -4.77 -10.69
N PRO A 131 3.09 -6.09 -10.45
CA PRO A 131 2.99 -6.66 -9.10
C PRO A 131 4.21 -6.26 -8.28
N TYR A 132 4.06 -5.98 -6.98
CA TYR A 132 5.20 -5.60 -6.12
C TYR A 132 5.29 -6.35 -4.78
N THR A 133 4.19 -6.85 -4.23
CA THR A 133 4.18 -7.73 -3.04
C THR A 133 3.00 -8.71 -3.17
N ILE A 134 3.00 -9.81 -2.42
CA ILE A 134 1.80 -10.64 -2.25
C ILE A 134 1.19 -10.41 -0.87
N ASN A 135 -0.14 -10.44 -0.80
CA ASN A 135 -0.90 -10.29 0.43
C ASN A 135 -1.94 -11.40 0.55
N GLY A 136 -1.99 -12.03 1.72
CA GLY A 136 -2.96 -13.08 2.04
C GLY A 136 -4.31 -12.50 2.47
N SER A 137 -5.39 -13.13 2.03
CA SER A 137 -6.75 -12.92 2.56
C SER A 137 -6.92 -13.62 3.92
N VAL A 138 -6.89 -12.86 5.01
CA VAL A 138 -6.88 -13.37 6.39
C VAL A 138 -8.08 -12.89 7.20
N LEU A 139 -8.23 -13.44 8.40
CA LEU A 139 -9.07 -12.86 9.44
C LEU A 139 -8.16 -12.22 10.49
N ILE A 140 -8.42 -10.96 10.82
CA ILE A 140 -7.87 -10.33 12.02
C ILE A 140 -8.88 -10.51 13.15
N VAL A 141 -8.43 -10.92 14.33
CA VAL A 141 -9.28 -11.24 15.48
C VAL A 141 -8.81 -10.45 16.69
N ASN A 142 -9.72 -9.76 17.38
CA ASN A 142 -9.44 -9.10 18.66
C ASN A 142 -9.39 -10.17 19.77
N ASN A 143 -8.24 -10.34 20.42
CA ASN A 143 -8.03 -11.42 21.38
C ASN A 143 -8.85 -11.24 22.67
N GLU A 144 -9.05 -10.00 23.11
CA GLU A 144 -9.81 -9.69 24.32
C GLU A 144 -11.29 -10.04 24.13
N LEU A 145 -11.87 -9.61 23.01
CA LEU A 145 -13.28 -9.84 22.73
C LEU A 145 -13.59 -11.26 22.24
N ALA A 146 -12.59 -11.97 21.72
CA ALA A 146 -12.73 -13.35 21.25
C ALA A 146 -12.53 -14.40 22.36
N LYS A 147 -12.34 -14.00 23.63
CA LYS A 147 -12.19 -14.95 24.75
C LYS A 147 -13.35 -15.95 24.78
N GLY A 148 -13.03 -17.24 24.80
CA GLY A 148 -14.00 -18.33 24.78
C GLY A 148 -14.58 -18.67 23.41
N LEU A 149 -14.19 -17.96 22.34
CA LEU A 149 -14.56 -18.27 20.97
C LEU A 149 -13.43 -19.00 20.25
N THR A 150 -13.77 -19.92 19.36
CA THR A 150 -12.82 -20.53 18.41
C THR A 150 -13.05 -19.92 17.05
N ILE A 151 -12.03 -19.28 16.47
CA ILE A 151 -12.10 -18.64 15.15
C ILE A 151 -10.88 -19.07 14.36
N LYS A 152 -11.01 -20.14 13.58
CA LYS A 152 -9.92 -20.74 12.79
C LYS A 152 -10.27 -20.89 11.31
N SER A 153 -11.55 -20.84 10.98
CA SER A 153 -12.09 -21.16 9.65
C SER A 153 -13.10 -20.11 9.20
N TYR A 154 -13.50 -20.18 7.93
CA TYR A 154 -14.67 -19.43 7.49
C TYR A 154 -15.94 -19.94 8.18
N GLU A 155 -16.08 -21.25 8.40
CA GLU A 155 -17.28 -21.80 9.06
C GLU A 155 -17.52 -21.21 10.46
N ASP A 156 -16.45 -20.94 11.22
CA ASP A 156 -16.54 -20.31 12.54
C ASP A 156 -17.20 -18.93 12.53
N LEU A 157 -17.17 -18.23 11.40
CA LEU A 157 -17.82 -16.92 11.25
C LEU A 157 -19.35 -16.99 11.29
N LEU A 158 -19.93 -18.19 11.13
CA LEU A 158 -21.37 -18.40 11.20
C LEU A 158 -21.89 -18.60 12.63
N GLN A 159 -21.00 -18.64 13.64
CA GLN A 159 -21.39 -18.77 15.04
C GLN A 159 -22.35 -17.64 15.48
N PRO A 160 -23.44 -17.96 16.20
CA PRO A 160 -24.39 -16.94 16.67
C PRO A 160 -23.75 -15.84 17.53
N SER A 161 -22.70 -16.15 18.28
CA SER A 161 -21.96 -15.22 19.15
C SER A 161 -21.25 -14.10 18.38
N LEU A 162 -21.00 -14.29 17.08
CA LEU A 162 -20.35 -13.33 16.18
C LEU A 162 -21.33 -12.45 15.40
N LYS A 163 -22.65 -12.67 15.53
CA LYS A 163 -23.65 -11.87 14.83
C LYS A 163 -23.51 -10.37 15.17
N GLY A 164 -23.34 -9.54 14.15
CA GLY A 164 -23.13 -8.09 14.28
C GLY A 164 -21.73 -7.70 14.77
N LYS A 165 -20.79 -8.66 14.88
CA LYS A 165 -19.43 -8.45 15.42
C LYS A 165 -18.32 -8.75 14.42
N ILE A 166 -18.68 -8.95 13.15
CA ILE A 166 -17.76 -9.16 12.03
C ILE A 166 -17.71 -7.91 11.15
N ALA A 167 -16.52 -7.36 10.93
CA ALA A 167 -16.24 -6.26 10.01
C ALA A 167 -15.89 -6.81 8.63
N PHE A 168 -16.57 -6.30 7.61
CA PHE A 168 -16.28 -6.61 6.21
C PHE A 168 -16.58 -5.39 5.35
N ALA A 169 -15.58 -4.92 4.60
CA ALA A 169 -15.77 -3.78 3.70
C ALA A 169 -16.59 -4.16 2.46
N ASP A 170 -17.08 -3.16 1.72
CA ASP A 170 -17.81 -3.39 0.47
C ASP A 170 -16.87 -3.89 -0.66
N PRO A 171 -17.06 -5.11 -1.21
CA PRO A 171 -16.30 -5.61 -2.37
C PRO A 171 -16.39 -4.75 -3.63
N ASN A 172 -17.39 -3.87 -3.75
CA ASN A 172 -17.49 -2.94 -4.88
C ASN A 172 -16.41 -1.84 -4.84
N THR A 173 -15.97 -1.43 -3.65
CA THR A 173 -15.05 -0.28 -3.47
C THR A 173 -13.73 -0.65 -2.80
N SER A 174 -13.67 -1.80 -2.11
CA SER A 174 -12.48 -2.28 -1.41
C SER A 174 -11.85 -3.48 -2.13
N SER A 175 -10.59 -3.33 -2.52
CA SER A 175 -9.82 -4.42 -3.13
C SER A 175 -9.63 -5.60 -2.17
N SER A 176 -9.44 -5.36 -0.87
CA SER A 176 -9.34 -6.44 0.13
C SER A 176 -10.64 -7.20 0.29
N ALA A 177 -11.78 -6.50 0.26
CA ALA A 177 -13.07 -7.14 0.37
C ALA A 177 -13.40 -7.97 -0.87
N PHE A 178 -13.03 -7.47 -2.06
CA PHE A 178 -13.18 -8.24 -3.30
C PHE A 178 -12.32 -9.50 -3.29
N SER A 179 -11.04 -9.40 -2.93
CA SER A 179 -10.14 -10.56 -2.82
C SER A 179 -10.60 -11.54 -1.73
N GLN A 180 -11.15 -11.06 -0.62
CA GLN A 180 -11.73 -11.93 0.39
C GLN A 180 -12.98 -12.65 -0.12
N LEU A 181 -13.86 -11.97 -0.87
CA LEU A 181 -15.04 -12.58 -1.46
C LEU A 181 -14.65 -13.71 -2.42
N THR A 182 -13.67 -13.48 -3.30
CA THR A 182 -13.20 -14.52 -4.23
C THR A 182 -12.48 -15.66 -3.50
N ASN A 183 -11.72 -15.37 -2.44
CA ASN A 183 -11.16 -16.41 -1.56
C ASN A 183 -12.25 -17.26 -0.92
N ILE A 184 -13.29 -16.64 -0.33
CA ILE A 184 -14.41 -17.38 0.30
C ILE A 184 -15.11 -18.26 -0.74
N LEU A 185 -15.37 -17.73 -1.93
CA LEU A 185 -16.02 -18.49 -2.99
C LEU A 185 -15.18 -19.71 -3.38
N LEU A 186 -13.87 -19.54 -3.54
CA LEU A 186 -12.95 -20.63 -3.87
C LEU A 186 -12.89 -21.68 -2.74
N ALA A 187 -12.74 -21.22 -1.49
CA ALA A 187 -12.70 -22.07 -0.29
C ALA A 187 -14.00 -22.87 -0.06
N LYS A 188 -15.14 -22.36 -0.54
CA LYS A 188 -16.46 -23.01 -0.41
C LYS A 188 -16.91 -23.72 -1.70
N GLY A 189 -16.01 -23.94 -2.65
CA GLY A 189 -16.22 -24.84 -3.79
C GLY A 189 -16.28 -24.19 -5.17
N GLY A 190 -15.88 -22.92 -5.31
CA GLY A 190 -15.67 -22.23 -6.59
C GLY A 190 -16.64 -21.07 -6.88
N TYR A 191 -16.24 -20.21 -7.81
CA TYR A 191 -16.92 -18.93 -8.12
C TYR A 191 -18.36 -19.07 -8.65
N THR A 192 -18.71 -20.22 -9.22
CA THR A 192 -20.06 -20.52 -9.76
C THR A 192 -20.86 -21.47 -8.88
N ASN A 193 -20.27 -21.98 -7.79
CA ASN A 193 -20.88 -23.02 -6.97
C ASN A 193 -22.01 -22.45 -6.09
N PRO A 194 -23.26 -22.96 -6.19
CA PRO A 194 -24.36 -22.49 -5.35
C PRO A 194 -24.10 -22.64 -3.86
N LYS A 195 -23.34 -23.66 -3.42
CA LYS A 195 -22.99 -23.86 -2.00
C LYS A 195 -22.10 -22.72 -1.48
N ALA A 196 -21.16 -22.24 -2.30
CA ALA A 196 -20.30 -21.12 -1.97
C ALA A 196 -21.11 -19.82 -1.80
N TRP A 197 -22.03 -19.55 -2.73
CA TRP A 197 -22.90 -18.38 -2.63
C TRP A 197 -23.92 -18.47 -1.50
N ASN A 198 -24.39 -19.68 -1.15
CA ASN A 198 -25.23 -19.89 0.03
C ASN A 198 -24.46 -19.59 1.33
N TYR A 199 -23.19 -19.96 1.41
CA TYR A 199 -22.33 -19.57 2.52
C TYR A 199 -22.19 -18.04 2.61
N VAL A 200 -21.91 -17.35 1.48
CA VAL A 200 -21.85 -15.88 1.44
C VAL A 200 -23.15 -15.25 1.94
N LYS A 201 -24.31 -15.79 1.55
CA LYS A 201 -25.62 -15.35 2.05
C LYS A 201 -25.72 -15.50 3.58
N LYS A 202 -25.35 -16.64 4.14
CA LYS A 202 -25.36 -16.85 5.60
C LYS A 202 -24.42 -15.89 6.32
N LEU A 203 -23.22 -15.68 5.78
CA LEU A 203 -22.23 -14.77 6.36
C LEU A 203 -22.73 -13.31 6.41
N GLN A 204 -23.43 -12.84 5.38
CA GLN A 204 -24.00 -11.48 5.36
C GLN A 204 -24.93 -11.21 6.55
N HIS A 205 -25.68 -12.20 7.03
CA HIS A 205 -26.55 -12.05 8.21
C HIS A 205 -25.77 -11.92 9.54
N ASN A 206 -24.49 -12.28 9.56
CA ASN A 206 -23.62 -12.17 10.73
C ASN A 206 -22.70 -10.95 10.71
N ILE A 207 -22.52 -10.31 9.55
CA ILE A 207 -21.70 -9.10 9.40
C ILE A 207 -22.40 -7.89 10.03
N ASN A 208 -21.61 -6.99 10.62
CA ASN A 208 -22.12 -5.72 11.15
C ASN A 208 -22.55 -4.78 10.02
N ALA A 209 -23.65 -4.05 10.25
CA ALA A 209 -24.19 -3.04 9.36
C ALA A 209 -23.29 -1.80 9.16
N ILE A 210 -22.19 -1.63 9.93
CA ILE A 210 -21.17 -0.62 9.65
C ILE A 210 -20.45 -1.01 8.35
N LYS A 211 -21.03 -0.55 7.23
CA LYS A 211 -20.55 -0.73 5.85
C LYS A 211 -19.28 0.08 5.69
N SER A 212 -18.15 -0.54 6.00
CA SER A 212 -16.85 0.06 5.77
C SER A 212 -16.60 0.19 4.27
N SER A 213 -16.15 1.37 3.83
CA SER A 213 -15.86 1.64 2.42
C SER A 213 -14.43 1.25 2.02
N SER A 214 -13.57 0.99 3.01
CA SER A 214 -12.12 0.83 2.83
C SER A 214 -11.57 -0.37 3.62
N SER A 215 -10.50 -0.98 3.12
CA SER A 215 -9.80 -2.06 3.84
C SER A 215 -9.30 -1.61 5.21
N SER A 216 -8.93 -0.32 5.34
CA SER A 216 -8.31 0.25 6.53
C SER A 216 -9.20 0.28 7.75
N GLU A 217 -10.41 0.77 7.55
CA GLU A 217 -11.45 0.80 8.58
C GLU A 217 -11.74 -0.61 9.15
N VAL A 218 -11.66 -1.67 8.34
CA VAL A 218 -11.90 -3.04 8.80
C VAL A 218 -10.89 -3.46 9.86
N TYR A 219 -9.59 -3.42 9.55
CA TYR A 219 -8.57 -3.88 10.51
C TYR A 219 -8.43 -2.93 11.70
N GLN A 220 -8.66 -1.62 11.52
CA GLN A 220 -8.66 -0.65 12.62
C GLN A 220 -9.81 -0.91 13.59
N SER A 221 -11.02 -1.19 13.10
CA SER A 221 -12.18 -1.47 13.96
C SER A 221 -11.97 -2.67 14.88
N VAL A 222 -11.19 -3.67 14.45
CA VAL A 222 -10.85 -4.84 15.26
C VAL A 222 -9.77 -4.51 16.27
N ALA A 223 -8.71 -3.80 15.86
CA ALA A 223 -7.65 -3.35 16.76
C ALA A 223 -8.18 -2.42 17.86
N GLU A 224 -9.15 -1.56 17.55
CA GLU A 224 -9.81 -0.63 18.47
C GLU A 224 -10.88 -1.30 19.36
N GLY A 225 -11.13 -2.61 19.19
CA GLY A 225 -12.12 -3.34 20.00
C GLY A 225 -13.58 -2.98 19.68
N LYS A 226 -13.87 -2.42 18.51
CA LYS A 226 -15.25 -2.22 18.02
C LYS A 226 -15.83 -3.51 17.46
N MET A 227 -14.99 -4.38 16.92
CA MET A 227 -15.34 -5.58 16.19
C MET A 227 -14.51 -6.77 16.66
N ILE A 228 -15.08 -7.98 16.72
CA ILE A 228 -14.34 -9.19 17.12
C ILE A 228 -13.48 -9.67 15.97
N VAL A 229 -14.03 -9.73 14.76
CA VAL A 229 -13.36 -10.27 13.57
C VAL A 229 -13.42 -9.28 12.43
N GLY A 230 -12.35 -9.19 11.65
CA GLY A 230 -12.27 -8.43 10.43
C GLY A 230 -11.78 -9.29 9.27
N LEU A 231 -12.44 -9.19 8.13
CA LEU A 231 -12.09 -9.89 6.90
C LEU A 231 -11.25 -8.97 6.01
N THR A 232 -9.93 -9.19 5.94
CA THR A 232 -9.00 -8.20 5.38
C THR A 232 -7.66 -8.82 4.94
N TYR A 233 -6.66 -7.98 4.63
CA TYR A 233 -5.33 -8.41 4.22
C TYR A 233 -4.37 -8.66 5.39
N GLU A 234 -3.39 -9.52 5.12
CA GLU A 234 -2.32 -9.92 6.03
C GLU A 234 -1.43 -8.75 6.47
N ASP A 235 -0.85 -7.97 5.53
CA ASP A 235 0.11 -6.89 5.84
C ASP A 235 -0.37 -5.95 6.96
N PRO A 236 -1.52 -5.27 6.83
CA PRO A 236 -1.96 -4.34 7.86
C PRO A 236 -2.28 -5.05 9.18
N SER A 237 -2.73 -6.30 9.14
CA SER A 237 -3.09 -7.08 10.32
C SER A 237 -1.85 -7.49 11.13
N VAL A 238 -0.81 -7.98 10.45
CA VAL A 238 0.47 -8.33 11.09
C VAL A 238 1.18 -7.07 11.60
N ASN A 239 1.14 -5.96 10.87
CA ASN A 239 1.72 -4.69 11.34
C ASN A 239 1.04 -4.19 12.62
N LEU A 240 -0.29 -4.30 12.73
CA LEU A 240 -1.00 -3.98 13.97
C LEU A 240 -0.54 -4.88 15.13
N GLN A 241 -0.45 -6.19 14.91
CA GLN A 241 0.05 -7.13 15.93
C GLN A 241 1.47 -6.78 16.38
N LYS A 242 2.40 -6.54 15.43
CA LYS A 242 3.79 -6.15 15.73
C LYS A 242 3.89 -4.81 16.47
N SER A 243 2.93 -3.91 16.24
CA SER A 243 2.84 -2.61 16.92
C SER A 243 2.17 -2.68 18.30
N GLY A 244 1.86 -3.88 18.80
CA GLY A 244 1.33 -4.11 20.14
C GLY A 244 -0.19 -4.13 20.24
N ALA A 245 -0.93 -4.06 19.13
CA ALA A 245 -2.38 -4.25 19.17
C ALA A 245 -2.71 -5.68 19.64
N ASN A 246 -3.70 -5.83 20.52
CA ASN A 246 -4.10 -7.13 21.07
C ASN A 246 -4.97 -7.93 20.07
N VAL A 247 -4.35 -8.31 18.96
CA VAL A 247 -4.99 -9.00 17.84
C VAL A 247 -4.21 -10.25 17.42
N SER A 248 -4.91 -11.19 16.80
CA SER A 248 -4.35 -12.38 16.16
C SER A 248 -4.69 -12.40 14.67
N ILE A 249 -3.81 -13.02 13.88
CA ILE A 249 -4.02 -13.25 12.45
C ILE A 249 -4.36 -14.72 12.26
N VAL A 250 -5.51 -14.97 11.66
CA VAL A 250 -6.02 -16.31 11.36
C VAL A 250 -6.02 -16.49 9.85
N TYR A 251 -5.30 -17.50 9.39
CA TYR A 251 -5.39 -18.02 8.03
C TYR A 251 -6.49 -19.09 8.03
N PRO A 252 -7.62 -18.89 7.33
CA PRO A 252 -8.73 -19.84 7.35
C PRO A 252 -8.26 -21.25 6.97
N THR A 253 -8.70 -22.27 7.71
CA THR A 253 -8.31 -23.66 7.48
C THR A 253 -8.72 -24.18 6.10
N GLU A 254 -9.79 -23.65 5.51
CA GLU A 254 -10.20 -23.98 4.14
C GLU A 254 -9.24 -23.43 3.07
N GLY A 255 -8.41 -22.45 3.46
CA GLY A 255 -7.29 -21.95 2.67
C GLY A 255 -7.32 -20.45 2.39
N THR A 256 -6.13 -19.88 2.28
CA THR A 256 -5.87 -18.46 2.01
C THR A 256 -5.36 -18.29 0.58
N VAL A 257 -5.94 -17.35 -0.16
CA VAL A 257 -5.41 -16.87 -1.43
C VAL A 257 -4.41 -15.75 -1.14
N PHE A 258 -3.24 -15.83 -1.77
CA PHE A 258 -2.26 -14.75 -1.79
C PHE A 258 -2.31 -14.07 -3.16
N VAL A 259 -2.72 -12.79 -3.18
CA VAL A 259 -2.82 -12.00 -4.41
C VAL A 259 -1.75 -10.92 -4.47
N PRO A 260 -1.23 -10.58 -5.67
CA PRO A 260 -0.31 -9.47 -5.80
C PRO A 260 -0.99 -8.13 -5.55
N SER A 261 -0.37 -7.31 -4.71
CA SER A 261 -0.57 -5.87 -4.72
C SER A 261 0.15 -5.28 -5.93
N SER A 262 -0.46 -4.29 -6.56
CA SER A 262 0.00 -3.75 -7.85
C SER A 262 0.25 -2.25 -7.82
N VAL A 263 1.18 -1.80 -8.66
CA VAL A 263 1.50 -0.40 -8.92
C VAL A 263 1.37 -0.13 -10.41
N ALA A 264 0.81 1.00 -10.79
CA ALA A 264 0.61 1.38 -12.19
C ALA A 264 0.99 2.84 -12.44
N ILE A 265 1.41 3.12 -13.67
CA ILE A 265 1.57 4.50 -14.15
C ILE A 265 0.21 5.00 -14.61
N ILE A 266 -0.19 6.18 -14.15
CA ILE A 266 -1.44 6.82 -14.55
C ILE A 266 -1.32 7.31 -15.99
N LYS A 267 -2.40 7.19 -16.78
CA LYS A 267 -2.47 7.63 -18.17
C LYS A 267 -2.06 9.10 -18.29
N ASN A 268 -1.12 9.40 -19.20
CA ASN A 268 -0.53 10.74 -19.39
C ASN A 268 0.15 11.34 -18.14
N ALA A 269 0.76 10.50 -17.28
CA ALA A 269 1.54 10.96 -16.13
C ALA A 269 2.54 12.08 -16.51
N PRO A 270 2.49 13.26 -15.86
CA PRO A 270 3.39 14.38 -16.16
C PRO A 270 4.87 14.06 -15.89
N SER A 271 5.16 13.27 -14.85
CA SER A 271 6.50 12.86 -14.42
C SER A 271 6.81 11.42 -14.88
N MET A 272 6.63 11.14 -16.18
CA MET A 272 6.73 9.79 -16.76
C MET A 272 8.07 9.08 -16.50
N LYS A 273 9.19 9.82 -16.49
CA LYS A 273 10.52 9.23 -16.25
C LYS A 273 10.65 8.77 -14.79
N GLU A 274 10.20 9.61 -13.87
CA GLU A 274 10.17 9.39 -12.42
C GLU A 274 9.19 8.26 -12.06
N ALA A 275 8.03 8.19 -12.72
CA ALA A 275 7.05 7.11 -12.57
C ALA A 275 7.65 5.74 -12.95
N LYS A 276 8.37 5.66 -14.08
CA LYS A 276 9.09 4.44 -14.47
C LYS A 276 10.20 4.09 -13.49
N LEU A 277 10.91 5.07 -12.94
CA LEU A 277 11.90 4.86 -11.88
C LEU A 277 11.26 4.28 -10.63
N PHE A 278 10.09 4.79 -10.22
CA PHE A 278 9.34 4.27 -9.08
C PHE A 278 8.97 2.79 -9.26
N ILE A 279 8.42 2.39 -10.41
CA ILE A 279 8.09 0.98 -10.66
C ILE A 279 9.34 0.09 -10.62
N ASN A 280 10.45 0.52 -11.23
CA ASN A 280 11.70 -0.25 -11.19
C ASN A 280 12.28 -0.34 -9.78
N PHE A 281 12.14 0.72 -8.98
CA PHE A 281 12.52 0.76 -7.58
C PHE A 281 11.73 -0.26 -6.76
N MET A 282 10.41 -0.31 -6.94
CA MET A 282 9.53 -1.28 -6.26
C MET A 282 9.94 -2.73 -6.50
N LEU A 283 10.46 -3.04 -7.68
CA LEU A 283 10.98 -4.37 -8.03
C LEU A 283 12.48 -4.57 -7.81
N SER A 284 13.19 -3.59 -7.22
CA SER A 284 14.61 -3.75 -6.91
C SER A 284 14.80 -4.74 -5.75
N LEU A 285 15.93 -5.45 -5.74
CA LEU A 285 16.22 -6.43 -4.69
C LEU A 285 16.26 -5.78 -3.30
N ASP A 286 16.88 -4.60 -3.18
CA ASP A 286 16.94 -3.85 -1.91
C ASP A 286 15.54 -3.59 -1.34
N VAL A 287 14.62 -3.10 -2.17
CA VAL A 287 13.24 -2.80 -1.76
C VAL A 287 12.47 -4.07 -1.44
N GLN A 288 12.71 -5.16 -2.17
CA GLN A 288 12.04 -6.44 -1.95
C GLN A 288 12.55 -7.12 -0.67
N ASN A 289 13.84 -7.03 -0.37
CA ASN A 289 14.39 -7.42 0.93
C ASN A 289 13.81 -6.55 2.05
N ALA A 290 13.73 -5.23 1.88
CA ALA A 290 13.12 -4.33 2.85
C ALA A 290 11.64 -4.67 3.10
N PHE A 291 10.87 -5.02 2.06
CA PHE A 291 9.50 -5.50 2.24
C PHE A 291 9.45 -6.75 3.11
N GLY A 292 10.27 -7.76 2.82
CA GLY A 292 10.22 -9.00 3.58
C GLY A 292 10.79 -8.89 4.99
N GLN A 293 11.82 -8.09 5.19
CA GLN A 293 12.57 -8.00 6.47
C GLN A 293 12.04 -6.93 7.41
N SER A 294 11.75 -5.76 6.88
CA SER A 294 11.43 -4.55 7.67
C SER A 294 9.93 -4.25 7.72
N THR A 295 9.13 -4.90 6.87
CA THR A 295 7.67 -4.77 6.89
C THR A 295 6.99 -6.12 7.17
N SER A 296 5.67 -6.17 7.06
CA SER A 296 4.90 -7.42 7.13
C SER A 296 4.39 -7.87 5.76
N ASN A 297 5.06 -7.44 4.69
CA ASN A 297 4.76 -7.87 3.33
C ASN A 297 5.58 -9.09 2.94
N ARG A 298 5.00 -9.85 2.02
CA ARG A 298 5.69 -10.95 1.38
C ARG A 298 6.29 -10.43 0.06
N PRO A 299 7.61 -10.51 -0.14
CA PRO A 299 8.26 -10.11 -1.38
C PRO A 299 7.70 -10.88 -2.58
N ILE A 300 7.64 -10.22 -3.73
CA ILE A 300 7.18 -10.81 -4.99
C ILE A 300 8.34 -11.48 -5.77
N ARG A 301 9.58 -11.24 -5.35
CA ARG A 301 10.79 -11.79 -5.98
C ARG A 301 11.22 -13.11 -5.35
N LYS A 302 11.74 -14.01 -6.19
CA LYS A 302 12.27 -15.32 -5.75
C LYS A 302 13.54 -15.23 -4.91
N ASP A 303 14.35 -14.21 -5.15
CA ASP A 303 15.66 -13.99 -4.54
C ASP A 303 15.61 -13.04 -3.34
N ALA A 304 14.42 -12.60 -2.92
CA ALA A 304 14.24 -11.71 -1.78
C ALA A 304 14.04 -12.47 -0.46
N GLN A 305 14.52 -11.87 0.63
CA GLN A 305 14.46 -12.44 1.97
C GLN A 305 13.14 -12.06 2.66
N THR A 306 12.54 -13.01 3.41
CA THR A 306 11.35 -12.76 4.24
C THR A 306 11.73 -12.89 5.72
N SER A 307 11.16 -12.05 6.58
CA SER A 307 11.40 -12.07 8.03
C SER A 307 10.83 -13.33 8.69
N ASN A 308 11.49 -13.77 9.77
CA ASN A 308 11.03 -14.89 10.61
C ASN A 308 9.73 -14.58 11.37
N GLY A 309 9.33 -13.30 11.46
CA GLY A 309 8.09 -12.88 12.12
C GLY A 309 6.83 -13.12 11.28
N MET A 310 6.97 -13.53 10.02
CA MET A 310 5.87 -13.92 9.15
C MET A 310 5.73 -15.44 9.17
N LYS A 311 4.49 -15.94 9.22
CA LYS A 311 4.25 -17.39 9.06
C LYS A 311 4.71 -17.83 7.66
N ALA A 312 5.48 -18.92 7.55
CA ALA A 312 5.96 -19.36 6.25
C ALA A 312 4.79 -19.83 5.37
N LEU A 313 4.83 -19.55 4.06
CA LEU A 313 3.75 -19.94 3.13
C LEU A 313 3.49 -21.45 3.13
N LYS A 314 4.54 -22.27 3.28
CA LYS A 314 4.44 -23.74 3.37
C LYS A 314 3.63 -24.24 4.58
N ASP A 315 3.49 -23.41 5.61
CA ASP A 315 2.76 -23.75 6.85
C ASP A 315 1.31 -23.21 6.83
N ILE A 316 0.89 -22.63 5.69
CA ILE A 316 -0.43 -22.04 5.46
C ILE A 316 -1.13 -22.90 4.41
N ALA A 317 -2.39 -23.26 4.66
CA ALA A 317 -3.23 -23.83 3.62
C ALA A 317 -3.47 -22.75 2.55
N THR A 318 -2.95 -22.93 1.34
CA THR A 318 -3.08 -21.94 0.26
C THR A 318 -4.03 -22.38 -0.83
N LEU A 319 -4.76 -21.44 -1.39
CA LEU A 319 -5.57 -21.61 -2.61
C LEU A 319 -5.01 -20.74 -3.74
N LYS A 320 -5.15 -21.20 -4.98
CA LYS A 320 -4.71 -20.46 -6.17
C LYS A 320 -5.91 -19.82 -6.86
N GLU A 321 -5.93 -18.49 -6.90
CA GLU A 321 -6.96 -17.74 -7.62
C GLU A 321 -6.78 -17.85 -9.13
N ASP A 322 -7.89 -18.05 -9.85
CA ASP A 322 -7.92 -17.91 -11.31
C ASP A 322 -8.12 -16.43 -11.67
N TYR A 323 -7.02 -15.69 -11.79
CA TYR A 323 -7.05 -14.27 -12.12
C TYR A 323 -7.78 -13.97 -13.43
N ARG A 324 -7.67 -14.85 -14.43
CA ARG A 324 -8.33 -14.64 -15.73
C ARG A 324 -9.84 -14.75 -15.57
N TYR A 325 -10.31 -15.78 -14.87
CA TYR A 325 -11.72 -15.94 -14.57
C TYR A 325 -12.26 -14.78 -13.72
N VAL A 326 -11.59 -14.47 -12.61
CA VAL A 326 -12.04 -13.43 -11.67
C VAL A 326 -12.10 -12.06 -12.34
N THR A 327 -11.08 -11.72 -13.14
CA THR A 327 -11.07 -10.45 -13.91
C THR A 327 -12.21 -10.40 -14.91
N LYS A 328 -12.39 -11.46 -15.72
CA LYS A 328 -13.45 -11.54 -16.74
C LYS A 328 -14.86 -11.48 -16.14
N HIS A 329 -15.06 -12.06 -14.97
CA HIS A 329 -16.39 -12.21 -14.35
C HIS A 329 -16.63 -11.28 -13.14
N LYS A 330 -15.73 -10.31 -12.88
CA LYS A 330 -15.84 -9.35 -11.76
C LYS A 330 -17.25 -8.75 -11.64
N GLY A 331 -17.79 -8.25 -12.75
CA GLY A 331 -19.13 -7.65 -12.79
C GLY A 331 -20.24 -8.62 -12.39
N GLN A 332 -20.16 -9.89 -12.81
CA GLN A 332 -21.14 -10.92 -12.43
C GLN A 332 -21.03 -11.33 -10.96
N ILE A 333 -19.80 -11.46 -10.44
CA ILE A 333 -19.53 -11.75 -9.03
C ILE A 333 -20.11 -10.64 -8.17
N LEU A 334 -19.80 -9.37 -8.46
CA LEU A 334 -20.33 -8.22 -7.73
C LEU A 334 -21.85 -8.09 -7.86
N LYS A 335 -22.42 -8.31 -9.05
CA LYS A 335 -23.88 -8.32 -9.25
C LYS A 335 -24.56 -9.38 -8.38
N THR A 336 -23.97 -10.56 -8.26
CA THR A 336 -24.49 -11.65 -7.42
C THR A 336 -24.39 -11.31 -5.94
N TYR A 337 -23.23 -10.81 -5.51
CA TYR A 337 -23.02 -10.32 -4.15
C TYR A 337 -24.03 -9.23 -3.76
N ASN A 338 -24.21 -8.21 -4.62
CA ASN A 338 -25.14 -7.11 -4.39
C ASN A 338 -26.60 -7.58 -4.30
N ARG A 339 -26.99 -8.57 -5.11
CA ARG A 339 -28.32 -9.19 -5.01
C ARG A 339 -28.52 -9.91 -3.68
N ILE A 340 -27.52 -10.66 -3.21
CA ILE A 340 -27.58 -11.35 -1.91
C ILE A 340 -27.69 -10.32 -0.78
N ARG A 341 -26.86 -9.28 -0.81
CA ARG A 341 -26.84 -8.22 0.20
C ARG A 341 -28.19 -7.52 0.33
N ARG A 342 -28.83 -7.13 -0.78
CA ARG A 342 -30.16 -6.48 -0.79
C ARG A 342 -31.29 -7.36 -0.23
N ASN A 343 -31.12 -8.68 -0.24
CA ASN A 343 -32.10 -9.63 0.26
C ASN A 343 -31.79 -10.07 1.71
N ALA A 344 -30.73 -9.53 2.31
CA ALA A 344 -30.32 -9.80 3.69
C ALA A 344 -30.66 -8.64 4.65
N ASP A 345 -30.82 -7.43 4.10
CA ASP A 345 -31.55 -6.30 4.70
C ASP A 345 -33.06 -6.60 4.68
#